data_AF-A0AAP4UFJ1-F1
#
_entry.id   AF-A0AAP4UFJ1-F1
#
_cell.length_a   1.000
_cell.length_b   1.000
_cell.length_c   1.000
_cell.angle_alpha   90.00
_cell.angle_beta   90.00
_cell.angle_gamma   90.00
#
_symmetry.space_group_name_H-M   'P 1'
#
loop_
_entity.id
_entity.type
_entity.pdbx_description
1 polymer ?
#
loop_
_entity_poly.entity_id
_entity_poly.type
_entity_poly.pdbx_seq_one_letter_code
_entity_poly.pdbx_strand_id
1 'polypeptide(L)'
;MENPYEGCERQDTYSFIQSSIIPIMFMQGSLFFTFLGNYAVGVVSGIIFLVALFTQEEIKLFKYDVDFKLIFLCVYASTGLYSAILGFFDKFSPMLILIVIDTCWIMYIYYVYERVYLEGNK
;
A
#
# COMPACT_ATOMS: atom_id res chain seq x y z
N MET A 1 -10.64 3.28 20.06
CA MET A 1 -11.40 2.71 18.93
C MET A 1 -11.62 1.24 19.22
N GLU A 2 -12.77 0.70 18.83
CA GLU A 2 -13.00 -0.76 18.86
C GLU A 2 -12.06 -1.45 17.87
N ASN A 3 -11.67 -2.69 18.16
CA ASN A 3 -10.77 -3.46 17.32
C ASN A 3 -11.50 -3.88 16.02
N PRO A 4 -10.95 -3.58 14.82
CA PRO A 4 -11.64 -3.86 13.57
C PRO A 4 -11.76 -5.36 13.25
N TYR A 5 -11.14 -6.24 14.03
CA TYR A 5 -11.10 -7.68 13.81
C TYR A 5 -11.75 -8.51 14.92
N GLU A 6 -12.42 -7.87 15.87
CA GLU A 6 -13.18 -8.57 16.91
C GLU A 6 -14.28 -9.43 16.26
N GLY A 7 -14.31 -10.73 16.59
CA GLY A 7 -15.28 -11.68 16.04
C GLY A 7 -15.15 -11.99 14.54
N CYS A 8 -14.07 -11.54 13.89
CA CYS A 8 -13.82 -11.82 12.47
C CYS A 8 -12.99 -13.10 12.28
N GLU A 9 -13.25 -13.82 11.19
CA GLU A 9 -12.36 -14.91 10.77
C GLU A 9 -11.01 -14.35 10.30
N ARG A 10 -9.94 -15.08 10.63
CA ARG A 10 -8.59 -14.73 10.18
C ARG A 10 -8.50 -14.87 8.67
N GLN A 11 -7.98 -13.85 8.01
CA GLN A 11 -7.74 -13.86 6.57
C GLN A 11 -6.52 -14.76 6.26
N ASP A 12 -6.62 -15.51 5.16
CA ASP A 12 -5.52 -16.31 4.66
C ASP A 12 -4.33 -15.43 4.23
N THR A 13 -3.12 -15.89 4.53
CA THR A 13 -1.87 -15.16 4.32
C THR A 13 -1.62 -14.84 2.85
N TYR A 14 -1.87 -15.78 1.95
CA TYR A 14 -1.67 -15.55 0.52
C TYR A 14 -2.65 -14.50 0.00
N SER A 15 -3.91 -14.61 0.43
CA SER A 15 -4.96 -13.65 0.06
C SER A 15 -4.67 -12.25 0.59
N PHE A 16 -4.10 -12.13 1.79
CA PHE A 16 -3.69 -10.86 2.39
C PHE A 16 -2.52 -10.21 1.64
N ILE A 17 -1.49 -10.99 1.31
CA ILE A 17 -0.32 -10.50 0.58
C ILE A 17 -0.75 -10.02 -0.82
N GLN A 18 -1.58 -10.80 -1.50
CA GLN A 18 -2.09 -10.46 -2.82
C GLN A 18 -2.96 -9.20 -2.80
N SER A 19 -3.75 -8.98 -1.75
CA SER A 19 -4.51 -7.74 -1.65
C SER A 19 -3.56 -6.56 -1.44
N SER A 20 -2.65 -6.65 -0.46
CA SER A 20 -1.83 -5.53 0.03
C SER A 20 -0.81 -4.99 -0.99
N ILE A 21 -0.43 -5.78 -2.00
CA ILE A 21 0.49 -5.31 -3.04
C ILE A 21 -0.18 -4.33 -4.04
N ILE A 22 -1.50 -4.45 -4.23
CA ILE A 22 -2.21 -3.71 -5.29
C ILE A 22 -2.15 -2.20 -5.04
N PRO A 23 -2.51 -1.67 -3.86
CA PRO A 23 -2.57 -0.23 -3.66
C PRO A 23 -1.22 0.47 -3.90
N ILE A 24 -0.13 -0.07 -3.35
CA ILE A 24 1.19 0.55 -3.46
C ILE A 24 1.72 0.51 -4.90
N MET A 25 1.58 -0.62 -5.62
CA MET A 25 2.01 -0.73 -7.02
C MET A 25 1.25 0.24 -7.94
N PHE A 26 -0.07 0.35 -7.77
CA PHE A 26 -0.88 1.23 -8.62
C PHE A 26 -0.68 2.71 -8.30
N MET A 27 -0.36 3.05 -7.05
CA MET A 27 0.05 4.41 -6.68
C MET A 27 1.39 4.79 -7.35
N GLN A 28 2.39 3.90 -7.28
CA GLN A 28 3.67 4.09 -7.95
C GLN A 28 3.51 4.23 -9.46
N GLY A 29 2.76 3.32 -10.09
CA GLY A 29 2.46 3.38 -11.52
C GLY A 29 1.73 4.65 -11.92
N SER A 30 0.73 5.07 -11.14
CA SER A 30 -0.02 6.32 -11.39
C SER A 30 0.92 7.52 -11.47
N LEU A 31 1.82 7.67 -10.48
CA LEU A 31 2.75 8.78 -10.42
C LEU A 31 3.83 8.68 -11.50
N PHE A 32 4.43 7.51 -11.69
CA PHE A 32 5.44 7.30 -12.74
C PHE A 32 4.90 7.68 -14.11
N PHE A 33 3.76 7.11 -14.53
CA PHE A 33 3.21 7.36 -15.87
C PHE A 33 2.68 8.78 -16.05
N THR A 34 2.14 9.40 -15.00
CA THR A 34 1.73 10.81 -15.04
C THR A 34 2.93 11.72 -15.32
N PHE A 35 4.04 11.51 -14.60
CA PHE A 35 5.26 12.33 -14.76
C PHE A 35 6.07 11.98 -16.02
N LEU A 36 5.86 10.78 -16.59
CA LEU A 36 6.35 10.41 -17.93
C LEU A 36 5.55 11.09 -19.06
N GLY A 37 4.42 11.74 -18.75
CA GLY A 37 3.52 12.37 -19.73
C GLY A 37 2.46 11.43 -20.31
N ASN A 38 2.36 10.20 -19.82
CA ASN A 38 1.30 9.26 -20.19
C ASN A 38 0.12 9.36 -19.20
N TYR A 39 -0.61 10.47 -19.30
CA TYR A 39 -1.70 10.81 -18.37
C TYR A 39 -2.83 9.79 -18.35
N ALA A 40 -3.15 9.16 -19.48
CA ALA A 40 -4.22 8.16 -19.54
C ALA A 40 -3.89 6.96 -18.65
N VAL A 41 -2.67 6.42 -18.77
CA VAL A 41 -2.21 5.32 -17.90
C VAL A 41 -2.10 5.80 -16.45
N GLY A 42 -1.54 6.98 -16.23
CA GLY A 42 -1.44 7.58 -14.89
C GLY A 42 -2.78 7.68 -14.16
N VAL A 43 -3.82 8.16 -14.86
CA VAL A 43 -5.18 8.29 -14.30
C VAL A 43 -5.83 6.93 -14.06
N VAL A 44 -5.75 6.00 -15.00
CA VAL A 44 -6.32 4.64 -14.83
C VAL A 44 -5.68 3.94 -13.64
N SER A 45 -4.35 3.99 -13.53
CA SER A 45 -3.64 3.44 -12.37
C SER A 45 -4.03 4.13 -11.07
N GLY A 46 -4.23 5.45 -11.09
CA GLY A 46 -4.67 6.21 -9.92
C GLY A 46 -6.07 5.83 -9.44
N ILE A 47 -7.00 5.57 -10.36
CA ILE A 47 -8.34 5.08 -10.02
C ILE A 47 -8.25 3.71 -9.36
N ILE A 48 -7.46 2.78 -9.92
CA ILE A 48 -7.28 1.44 -9.34
C ILE A 48 -6.67 1.55 -7.94
N PHE A 49 -5.67 2.41 -7.74
CA PHE A 49 -5.10 2.69 -6.43
C PHE A 49 -6.17 3.16 -5.44
N LEU A 50 -6.97 4.18 -5.78
CA LEU A 50 -7.99 4.71 -4.85
C LEU A 50 -9.03 3.63 -4.49
N VAL A 51 -9.51 2.88 -5.48
CA VAL A 51 -10.48 1.79 -5.24
C VAL A 51 -9.89 0.70 -4.36
N ALA A 52 -8.66 0.28 -4.63
CA ALA A 52 -7.98 -0.76 -3.85
C ALA A 52 -7.67 -0.27 -2.43
N LEU A 53 -7.21 0.97 -2.24
CA LEU A 53 -6.85 1.50 -0.94
C LEU A 53 -8.05 1.51 0.01
N PHE A 54 -9.20 2.03 -0.43
CA PHE A 54 -10.39 2.15 0.43
C PHE A 54 -11.09 0.83 0.74
N THR A 55 -10.78 -0.24 0.02
CA THR A 55 -11.42 -1.54 0.17
C THR A 55 -10.59 -2.54 0.98
N GLN A 56 -9.38 -2.17 1.40
CA GLN A 56 -8.40 -3.11 1.94
C GLN A 56 -8.02 -2.91 3.41
N GLU A 57 -7.35 -3.95 3.92
CA GLU A 57 -6.86 -4.08 5.29
C GLU A 57 -6.00 -2.90 5.75
N GLU A 58 -5.21 -2.32 4.85
CA GLU A 58 -4.39 -1.14 5.14
C GLU A 58 -5.21 0.02 5.74
N ILE A 59 -6.42 0.29 5.23
CA ILE A 59 -7.26 1.39 5.74
C ILE A 59 -7.85 1.07 7.11
N LYS A 60 -8.15 -0.21 7.40
CA LYS A 60 -8.63 -0.62 8.73
C LYS A 60 -7.52 -0.40 9.76
N LEU A 61 -6.31 -0.86 9.45
CA LEU A 61 -5.12 -0.68 10.28
C LEU A 61 -4.75 0.79 10.43
N PHE A 62 -4.81 1.58 9.35
CA PHE A 62 -4.56 3.03 9.37
C PHE A 62 -5.48 3.79 10.33
N LYS A 63 -6.74 3.38 10.43
CA LYS A 63 -7.71 4.01 11.33
C LYS A 63 -7.44 3.61 12.78
N TYR A 64 -7.08 2.36 13.02
CA TYR A 64 -6.96 1.79 14.36
C TYR A 64 -5.61 2.07 15.04
N ASP A 65 -4.49 1.89 14.32
CA ASP A 65 -3.15 1.92 14.89
C ASP A 65 -2.39 3.21 14.49
N VAL A 66 -2.01 3.99 15.51
CA VAL A 66 -1.39 5.32 15.34
C VAL A 66 0.03 5.21 14.78
N ASP A 67 0.79 4.19 15.18
CA ASP A 67 2.17 4.00 14.73
C ASP A 67 2.18 3.55 13.26
N PHE A 68 1.29 2.62 12.91
CA PHE A 68 1.04 2.18 11.55
C PHE A 68 0.63 3.36 10.65
N LYS A 69 -0.23 4.25 11.13
CA LYS A 69 -0.67 5.44 10.39
C LYS A 69 0.50 6.31 9.94
N LEU A 70 1.46 6.57 10.82
CA LEU A 70 2.62 7.39 10.50
C LEU A 70 3.52 6.70 9.48
N ILE A 71 3.78 5.40 9.67
CA ILE A 71 4.62 4.61 8.76
C ILE A 71 3.95 4.47 7.39
N PHE A 72 2.64 4.23 7.35
CA PHE A 72 1.83 4.20 6.14
C PHE A 72 2.03 5.49 5.33
N LEU A 73 1.86 6.66 5.95
CA LEU A 73 2.03 7.94 5.26
C LEU A 73 3.46 8.12 4.74
N CYS A 74 4.46 7.75 5.55
CA CYS A 74 5.86 7.84 5.16
C CYS A 74 6.21 6.93 3.97
N VAL A 75 5.78 5.66 3.98
CA VAL A 75 6.02 4.72 2.88
C VAL A 75 5.35 5.23 1.62
N TYR A 76 4.04 5.53 1.66
CA TYR A 76 3.32 5.99 0.49
C TYR A 76 3.86 7.30 -0.10
N ALA A 77 4.19 8.27 0.76
CA ALA A 77 4.75 9.54 0.30
C ALA A 77 6.15 9.37 -0.31
N SER A 78 7.01 8.55 0.31
CA SER A 78 8.38 8.35 -0.17
C SER A 78 8.43 7.54 -1.46
N THR A 79 7.69 6.43 -1.56
CA THR A 79 7.61 5.63 -2.79
C THR A 79 6.91 6.38 -3.91
N GLY A 80 5.91 7.21 -3.57
CA GLY A 80 5.22 8.06 -4.53
C GLY A 80 6.12 9.15 -5.08
N LEU A 81 6.83 9.89 -4.20
CA LEU A 81 7.79 10.91 -4.62
C LEU A 81 8.91 10.32 -5.47
N TYR A 82 9.45 9.17 -5.07
CA TYR A 82 10.48 8.49 -5.85
C TYR A 82 9.96 8.07 -7.24
N SER A 83 8.75 7.51 -7.32
CA SER A 83 8.11 7.18 -8.61
C SER A 83 7.91 8.40 -9.50
N ALA A 84 7.48 9.53 -8.94
CA ALA A 84 7.32 10.78 -9.68
C ALA A 84 8.66 11.29 -10.23
N ILE A 85 9.72 11.27 -9.40
CA ILE A 85 11.08 11.66 -9.81
C ILE A 85 11.55 10.77 -10.97
N LEU A 86 11.39 9.45 -10.86
CA LEU A 86 11.80 8.52 -11.90
C LEU A 86 11.00 8.68 -13.20
N GLY A 87 9.70 8.96 -13.10
CA GLY A 87 8.85 9.29 -14.26
C GLY A 87 9.34 10.56 -14.97
N PHE A 88 9.67 11.60 -14.20
CA PHE A 88 10.17 12.87 -14.73
C PHE A 88 11.50 12.71 -15.48
N PHE A 89 12.38 11.82 -15.02
CA PHE A 89 13.67 11.55 -15.66
C PHE A 89 13.65 10.41 -16.69
N ASP A 90 12.48 9.83 -16.97
CA ASP A 90 12.31 8.66 -17.85
C ASP A 90 13.26 7.50 -17.47
N LYS A 91 13.21 7.10 -16.20
CA LYS A 91 14.06 6.03 -15.63
C LYS A 91 13.20 4.90 -15.06
N PHE A 92 12.83 3.96 -15.92
CA PHE A 92 12.08 2.78 -15.49
C PHE A 92 12.93 1.78 -14.68
N SER A 93 14.18 1.50 -15.07
CA SER A 93 14.99 0.46 -14.41
C SER A 93 15.21 0.69 -12.91
N PRO A 94 15.49 1.93 -12.43
CA PRO A 94 15.59 2.20 -10.99
C PRO A 94 14.27 2.07 -10.22
N MET A 95 13.12 2.00 -10.91
CA MET A 95 11.81 1.78 -10.28
C MET A 95 11.70 0.35 -9.75
N LEU A 96 12.44 -0.60 -10.34
CA LEU A 96 12.46 -2.00 -9.88
C LEU A 96 12.98 -2.14 -8.44
N ILE A 97 13.74 -1.17 -7.92
CA ILE A 97 14.19 -1.19 -6.53
C ILE A 97 13.02 -1.07 -5.54
N LEU A 98 11.92 -0.45 -5.97
CA LEU A 98 10.72 -0.31 -5.15
C LEU A 98 10.06 -1.66 -4.85
N ILE A 99 10.28 -2.70 -5.67
CA ILE A 99 9.76 -4.05 -5.41
C ILE A 99 10.23 -4.58 -4.04
N VAL A 100 11.47 -4.26 -3.65
CA VAL A 100 12.01 -4.65 -2.34
C VAL A 100 11.29 -3.89 -1.23
N ILE A 101 11.04 -2.59 -1.42
CA ILE A 101 10.31 -1.75 -0.46
C ILE A 101 8.87 -2.26 -0.33
N ASP A 102 8.20 -2.58 -1.44
CA ASP A 102 6.84 -3.10 -1.47
C ASP A 102 6.75 -4.43 -0.72
N THR A 103 7.72 -5.31 -0.94
CA THR A 103 7.78 -6.61 -0.23
C THR A 103 7.95 -6.41 1.27
N CYS A 104 8.87 -5.53 1.69
CA CYS A 104 9.05 -5.18 3.11
C CYS A 104 7.79 -4.55 3.70
N TRP A 105 7.11 -3.68 2.94
CA TRP A 105 5.88 -3.02 3.33
C TRP A 105 4.76 -4.04 3.57
N ILE A 106 4.54 -4.96 2.64
CA ILE A 106 3.51 -6.00 2.77
C ILE A 106 3.77 -6.89 3.99
N MET A 107 5.02 -7.31 4.21
CA MET A 107 5.38 -8.08 5.41
C MET A 107 5.10 -7.30 6.70
N TYR A 108 5.38 -6.00 6.70
CA TYR A 108 5.11 -5.14 7.85
C TYR A 108 3.60 -4.99 8.11
N ILE A 109 2.78 -4.76 7.08
CA ILE A 109 1.32 -4.71 7.22
C ILE A 109 0.80 -6.03 7.78
N TYR A 110 1.28 -7.16 7.26
CA TYR A 110 0.86 -8.49 7.75
C TYR A 110 1.22 -8.69 9.23
N TYR A 111 2.43 -8.30 9.64
CA TYR A 111 2.84 -8.34 11.03
C TYR A 111 1.92 -7.50 11.94
N VAL A 112 1.58 -6.28 11.51
CA VAL A 112 0.67 -5.40 12.25
C VAL A 112 -0.74 -5.99 12.30
N TYR A 113 -1.21 -6.55 11.19
CA TYR A 113 -2.48 -7.27 11.12
C TYR A 113 -2.55 -8.42 12.13
N GLU A 114 -1.56 -9.32 12.16
CA GLU A 114 -1.55 -10.44 13.10
C GLU A 114 -1.60 -9.97 14.56
N ARG A 115 -0.82 -8.94 14.90
CA ARG A 115 -0.82 -8.37 16.24
C ARG A 115 -2.21 -7.82 16.62
N VAL A 116 -2.80 -6.98 15.77
CA VAL A 116 -4.11 -6.37 16.06
C VAL A 116 -5.21 -7.43 16.09
N TYR A 117 -5.15 -8.43 15.21
CA TYR A 117 -6.09 -9.56 15.21
C TYR A 117 -6.05 -10.35 16.53
N LEU A 118 -4.84 -10.64 17.04
CA LEU A 118 -4.66 -11.31 18.33
C LEU A 118 -5.12 -10.47 19.52
N GLU A 119 -5.03 -9.14 19.44
CA GLU A 119 -5.53 -8.24 20.48
C GLU A 119 -7.06 -8.25 20.58
N GLY A 120 -7.76 -8.41 19.45
CA GLY A 120 -9.23 -8.40 19.39
C GLY A 120 -9.90 -9.76 19.66
N ASN A 121 -9.12 -10.85 19.73
CA ASN A 121 -9.62 -12.21 19.96
C ASN A 121 -9.01 -12.86 21.24
N LYS A 122 -8.59 -12.03 22.20
CA LYS A 122 -8.26 -12.43 23.57
C LYS A 122 -9.51 -12.43 24.44
#